data_AF-A0A4V2BHT9-F1
#
_entry.id   AF-A0A4V2BHT9-F1
#
_cell.length_a   1.000
_cell.length_b   1.000
_cell.length_c   1.000
_cell.angle_alpha   90.00
_cell.angle_beta   90.00
_cell.angle_gamma   90.00
#
_symmetry.space_group_name_H-M   'P 1'
#
loop_
_entity.id
_entity.type
_entity.pdbx_description
1 polymer ?
#
loop_
_entity_poly.entity_id
_entity_poly.type
_entity_poly.pdbx_seq_one_letter_code
_entity_poly.pdbx_strand_id
1 'polypeptide(L)'
;MRALLKTGFSLLLLAFVLIGLSYAALRANGVAAASEGRQVASEKRELPAGVNDIDLDGPIDLTVRYGSAPSLVVRGEARLLDNIDISNDGEVLHIGIRGMVLGHRRPLQVDLVLP
;
A
#
# COMPACT_ATOMS: atom_id res chain seq x y z
N MET A 1 50.35 11.80 -28.70
CA MET A 1 49.79 12.26 -27.39
C MET A 1 48.43 12.95 -27.51
N ARG A 2 48.17 13.84 -28.48
CA ARG A 2 46.88 14.54 -28.63
C ARG A 2 45.65 13.62 -28.81
N ALA A 3 45.79 12.51 -29.54
CA ALA A 3 44.70 11.55 -29.75
C ALA A 3 44.28 10.83 -28.45
N LEU A 4 45.26 10.37 -27.66
CA LEU A 4 45.05 9.76 -26.34
C LEU A 4 44.36 10.71 -25.35
N LEU A 5 44.75 11.99 -25.37
CA LEU A 5 44.11 13.01 -24.53
C LEU A 5 42.64 13.23 -24.92
N LYS A 6 42.36 13.24 -26.24
CA LYS A 6 41.01 13.44 -26.77
C LYS A 6 40.09 12.25 -26.48
N THR A 7 40.59 11.03 -26.59
CA THR A 7 39.85 9.81 -26.22
C THR A 7 39.60 9.75 -24.71
N GLY A 8 40.60 10.08 -23.88
CA GLY A 8 40.43 10.13 -22.42
C GLY A 8 39.40 11.17 -21.98
N PHE A 9 39.44 12.37 -22.58
CA PHE A 9 38.47 13.42 -22.28
C PHE A 9 37.04 13.05 -22.72
N SER A 10 36.90 12.39 -23.88
CA SER A 10 35.61 11.88 -24.34
C SER A 10 35.05 10.81 -23.41
N LEU A 11 35.89 9.90 -22.91
CA LEU A 11 35.48 8.85 -21.99
C LEU A 11 35.06 9.43 -20.62
N LEU A 12 35.77 10.47 -20.16
CA LEU A 12 35.46 11.19 -18.92
C LEU A 12 34.13 11.94 -19.02
N LEU A 13 33.86 12.61 -20.14
CA LEU A 13 32.56 13.24 -20.38
C LEU A 13 31.42 12.21 -20.40
N LEU A 14 31.64 11.08 -21.07
CA LEU A 14 30.66 9.99 -21.09
C LEU A 14 30.38 9.45 -19.68
N ALA A 15 31.41 9.28 -18.85
CA ALA A 15 31.26 8.84 -17.47
C ALA A 15 30.40 9.80 -16.64
N PHE A 16 30.63 11.12 -16.74
CA PHE A 16 29.80 12.11 -16.05
C PHE A 16 28.33 12.06 -16.49
N VAL A 17 28.08 11.88 -17.78
CA VAL A 17 26.71 11.73 -18.31
C VAL A 17 26.04 10.49 -17.75
N LEU A 18 26.73 9.35 -17.74
CA LEU A 18 26.20 8.08 -17.23
C LEU A 18 25.93 8.13 -15.72
N ILE A 19 26.79 8.80 -14.95
CA ILE A 19 26.59 9.04 -13.51
C ILE A 19 25.35 9.89 -13.29
N GLY A 20 25.19 10.99 -14.04
CA GLY A 20 24.02 11.86 -13.97
C GLY A 20 22.71 11.12 -14.29
N LEU A 21 22.72 10.31 -15.35
CA LEU A 21 21.56 9.48 -15.74
C LEU A 21 21.23 8.44 -14.67
N SER A 22 22.24 7.74 -14.13
CA SER A 22 22.02 6.74 -13.06
C SER A 22 21.47 7.39 -11.80
N TYR A 23 21.98 8.56 -11.42
CA TYR A 23 21.48 9.31 -10.26
C TYR A 23 20.04 9.79 -10.47
N ALA A 24 19.71 10.28 -11.67
CA ALA A 24 18.34 10.68 -12.01
C ALA A 24 17.38 9.48 -11.98
N ALA A 25 17.80 8.33 -12.51
CA ALA A 25 17.00 7.11 -12.50
C ALA A 25 16.77 6.60 -11.07
N LEU A 26 17.81 6.62 -10.22
CA LEU A 26 17.71 6.22 -8.82
C LEU A 26 16.83 7.19 -8.02
N ARG A 27 16.91 8.50 -8.29
CA ARG A 27 16.03 9.49 -7.65
C ARG A 27 14.57 9.31 -8.07
N ALA A 28 14.30 9.04 -9.34
CA ALA A 28 12.94 8.81 -9.83
C ALA A 28 12.32 7.54 -9.21
N ASN A 29 13.05 6.42 -9.22
CA ASN A 29 12.54 5.14 -8.74
C ASN A 29 12.63 4.97 -7.22
N GLY A 30 13.66 5.53 -6.57
CA GLY A 30 13.85 5.45 -5.12
C GLY A 30 12.84 6.26 -4.31
N VAL A 31 12.33 7.36 -4.88
CA VAL A 31 11.24 8.13 -4.26
C VAL A 31 9.87 7.47 -4.52
N ALA A 32 9.69 6.83 -5.68
CA ALA A 32 8.48 6.08 -5.99
C ALA A 32 8.29 4.89 -5.02
N ALA A 33 9.33 4.07 -4.82
CA ALA A 33 9.28 2.92 -3.91
C ALA A 33 9.05 3.32 -2.43
N ALA A 34 9.57 4.47 -2.00
CA ALA A 34 9.34 4.98 -0.64
C ALA A 34 7.94 5.61 -0.46
N SER A 35 7.28 5.99 -1.55
CA SER A 35 5.97 6.63 -1.56
C SER A 35 4.83 5.59 -1.59
N GLU A 36 4.96 4.52 -2.38
CA GLU A 36 3.92 3.49 -2.53
C GLU A 36 3.51 2.86 -1.19
N GLY A 37 4.47 2.58 -0.30
CA GLY A 37 4.16 2.07 1.04
C GLY A 37 3.45 3.06 1.95
N ARG A 38 3.49 4.37 1.66
CA ARG A 38 2.96 5.44 2.53
C ARG A 38 1.70 6.10 1.99
N GLN A 39 1.21 5.68 0.83
CA GLN A 39 -0.05 6.17 0.29
C GLN A 39 -1.21 5.52 1.05
N VAL A 40 -2.10 6.38 1.58
CA VAL A 40 -3.36 5.92 2.15
C VAL A 40 -4.26 5.55 0.97
N ALA A 41 -4.55 4.27 0.84
CA ALA A 41 -5.43 3.74 -0.18
C ALA A 41 -6.77 3.34 0.44
N SER A 42 -7.83 3.47 -0.36
CA SER A 42 -9.18 3.05 0.00
C SER A 42 -9.56 1.94 -0.96
N GLU A 43 -9.83 0.75 -0.43
CA GLU A 43 -10.26 -0.40 -1.20
C GLU A 43 -11.70 -0.73 -0.85
N LYS A 44 -12.55 -0.85 -1.87
CA LYS A 44 -13.92 -1.34 -1.69
C LYS A 44 -13.89 -2.85 -1.91
N ARG A 45 -14.26 -3.62 -0.88
CA ARG A 45 -14.37 -5.08 -0.99
C ARG A 45 -15.83 -5.50 -1.06
N GLU A 46 -16.05 -6.64 -1.71
CA GLU A 46 -17.36 -7.26 -1.77
C GLU A 46 -17.78 -7.70 -0.36
N LEU A 47 -19.01 -7.35 0.02
CA LEU A 47 -19.58 -7.72 1.31
C LEU A 47 -20.58 -8.87 1.07
N PRO A 48 -20.42 -10.03 1.71
CA PRO A 48 -21.40 -11.11 1.62
C PRO A 48 -22.75 -10.68 2.22
N ALA A 49 -23.83 -11.19 1.66
CA ALA A 49 -25.19 -10.88 2.10
C ALA A 49 -25.51 -11.63 3.42
N GLY A 50 -26.17 -10.94 4.37
CA GLY A 50 -26.67 -11.57 5.60
C GLY A 50 -25.67 -11.63 6.76
N VAL A 51 -24.64 -10.78 6.77
CA VAL A 51 -23.74 -10.64 7.92
C VAL A 51 -24.50 -10.01 9.10
N ASN A 52 -24.60 -10.73 10.21
CA ASN A 52 -25.24 -10.27 11.46
C ASN A 52 -24.22 -10.06 12.59
N ASP A 53 -23.08 -10.73 12.51
CA ASP A 53 -22.05 -10.68 13.54
C ASP A 53 -20.70 -10.28 12.95
N ILE A 54 -19.88 -9.58 13.72
CA ILE A 54 -18.59 -9.04 13.27
C ILE A 54 -17.52 -9.41 14.28
N ASP A 55 -16.56 -10.20 13.83
CA ASP A 55 -15.40 -10.60 14.60
C ASP A 55 -14.18 -9.78 14.13
N LEU A 56 -13.55 -9.07 15.07
CA LEU A 56 -12.42 -8.17 14.82
C LEU A 56 -11.17 -8.69 15.51
N ASP A 57 -10.14 -9.01 14.73
CA ASP A 57 -8.84 -9.39 15.25
C ASP A 57 -7.77 -8.34 14.90
N GLY A 58 -7.33 -7.62 15.94
CA GLY A 58 -6.19 -6.70 15.87
C GLY A 58 -6.54 -5.22 16.08
N PRO A 59 -5.56 -4.32 15.91
CA PRO A 59 -5.73 -2.88 16.08
C PRO A 59 -6.43 -2.26 14.85
N ILE A 60 -7.74 -2.45 14.78
CA ILE A 60 -8.60 -1.99 13.68
C ILE A 60 -9.66 -1.04 14.24
N ASP A 61 -9.79 0.14 13.64
CA ASP A 61 -10.90 1.06 13.91
C ASP A 61 -12.09 0.70 13.00
N LEU A 62 -13.10 0.03 13.56
CA LEU A 62 -14.33 -0.31 12.84
C LEU A 62 -15.40 0.79 13.03
N THR A 63 -15.91 1.32 11.92
CA THR A 63 -17.10 2.15 11.88
C THR A 63 -18.23 1.39 11.19
N VAL A 64 -19.24 0.99 11.96
CA VAL A 64 -20.45 0.31 11.43
C VAL A 64 -21.55 1.34 11.22
N ARG A 65 -22.19 1.30 10.06
CA ARG A 65 -23.35 2.14 9.72
C ARG A 65 -24.48 1.26 9.21
N TYR A 66 -25.70 1.55 9.63
CA TYR A 66 -26.88 0.86 9.12
C TYR A 66 -27.38 1.56 7.84
N GLY A 67 -27.58 0.82 6.75
CA GLY A 67 -27.99 1.38 5.47
C GLY A 67 -28.40 0.33 4.44
N SER A 68 -29.34 0.68 3.57
CA SER A 68 -29.94 -0.24 2.58
C SER A 68 -28.99 -0.71 1.47
N ALA A 69 -27.82 -0.09 1.34
CA ALA A 69 -26.79 -0.47 0.38
C ALA A 69 -25.59 -1.08 1.12
N PRO A 70 -25.43 -2.41 1.13
CA PRO A 70 -24.29 -3.06 1.77
C PRO A 70 -22.97 -2.62 1.12
N SER A 71 -22.00 -2.20 1.93
CA SER A 71 -20.69 -1.76 1.45
C SER A 71 -19.62 -1.96 2.50
N LEU A 72 -18.50 -2.58 2.12
CA LEU A 72 -17.30 -2.69 2.94
C LEU A 72 -16.19 -1.87 2.29
N VAL A 73 -15.74 -0.82 2.98
CA VAL A 73 -14.64 0.03 2.52
C VAL A 73 -13.54 -0.04 3.56
N VAL A 74 -12.36 -0.44 3.12
CA VAL A 74 -11.19 -0.52 3.99
C VAL A 74 -10.19 0.56 3.59
N ARG A 75 -9.69 1.28 4.59
CA ARG A 75 -8.80 2.43 4.44
C ARG A 75 -7.56 2.23 5.30
N GLY A 76 -6.40 2.35 4.68
CA GLY A 76 -5.13 2.15 5.36
C GLY A 76 -3.94 2.44 4.46
N GLU A 77 -2.73 2.18 4.96
CA GLU A 77 -1.54 2.20 4.12
C GLU A 77 -1.65 1.08 3.06
N ALA A 78 -1.37 1.38 1.79
CA ALA A 78 -1.57 0.46 0.68
C ALA A 78 -0.91 -0.93 0.91
N ARG A 79 0.29 -0.96 1.51
CA ARG A 79 1.01 -2.20 1.84
C ARG A 79 0.30 -3.10 2.88
N LEU A 80 -0.62 -2.53 3.65
CA LEU A 80 -1.35 -3.24 4.69
C LEU A 80 -2.65 -3.81 4.16
N LEU A 81 -3.24 -3.19 3.13
CA LEU A 81 -4.47 -3.66 2.50
C LEU A 81 -4.33 -5.09 1.98
N ASP A 82 -3.16 -5.44 1.44
CA ASP A 82 -2.85 -6.80 0.98
C ASP A 82 -2.80 -7.84 2.11
N ASN A 83 -2.58 -7.40 3.35
CA ASN A 83 -2.50 -8.27 4.53
C ASN A 83 -3.83 -8.36 5.28
N ILE A 84 -4.89 -7.74 4.77
CA ILE A 84 -6.21 -7.80 5.41
C ILE A 84 -6.90 -9.09 4.98
N ASP A 85 -7.20 -9.90 5.98
CA ASP A 85 -8.02 -11.08 5.84
C ASP A 85 -9.48 -10.73 6.15
N ILE A 86 -10.34 -10.88 5.16
CA ILE A 86 -11.78 -10.75 5.32
C ILE A 86 -12.36 -12.09 4.91
N SER A 87 -12.82 -12.86 5.88
CA SER A 87 -13.48 -14.14 5.65
C SER A 87 -14.88 -14.12 6.24
N ASN A 88 -15.80 -14.78 5.56
CA ASN A 88 -17.16 -14.96 6.03
C ASN A 88 -17.34 -16.42 6.45
N ASP A 89 -17.85 -16.61 7.66
CA ASP A 89 -18.32 -17.90 8.15
C ASP A 89 -19.83 -17.80 8.41
N GLY A 90 -20.61 -18.01 7.35
CA GLY A 90 -22.07 -17.90 7.39
C GLY A 90 -22.55 -16.48 7.70
N GLU A 91 -22.97 -16.26 8.94
CA GLU A 91 -23.49 -14.96 9.42
C GLU A 91 -22.42 -14.09 10.08
N VAL A 92 -21.23 -14.64 10.34
CA VAL A 92 -20.12 -13.93 11.00
C VAL A 92 -19.14 -13.43 9.95
N LEU A 93 -18.79 -12.13 10.02
CA LEU A 93 -17.72 -11.53 9.23
C LEU A 93 -16.47 -11.41 10.09
N HIS A 94 -15.45 -12.19 9.76
CA HIS A 94 -14.14 -12.10 10.39
C HIS A 94 -13.27 -11.11 9.62
N ILE A 95 -12.78 -10.10 10.34
CA ILE A 95 -11.87 -9.09 9.80
C ILE A 95 -10.61 -9.13 10.66
N GLY A 96 -9.53 -9.60 10.07
CA GLY A 96 -8.25 -9.75 10.74
C GLY A 96 -7.09 -9.23 9.90
N ILE A 97 -5.95 -9.06 10.56
CA ILE A 97 -4.67 -8.81 9.90
C ILE A 97 -3.85 -10.09 9.85
N ARG A 98 -3.46 -10.50 8.64
CA ARG A 98 -2.63 -11.69 8.44
C ARG A 98 -1.16 -11.33 8.67
N GLY A 99 -0.57 -11.84 9.75
CA GLY A 99 0.86 -11.73 10.07
C GLY A 99 1.22 -10.66 11.13
N MET A 100 2.51 -10.56 11.49
CA MET A 100 3.01 -9.55 12.44
C MET A 100 3.17 -8.19 11.76
N VAL A 101 2.19 -7.33 11.97
CA VAL A 101 2.15 -5.96 11.46
C VAL A 101 2.99 -5.07 12.40
N LEU A 102 4.32 -5.10 12.24
CA LEU A 102 5.31 -4.29 12.99
C LEU A 102 5.41 -2.83 12.48
N GLY A 103 5.06 -1.85 13.32
CA GLY A 103 5.46 -0.45 13.15
C GLY A 103 4.49 0.47 12.39
N HIS A 104 3.28 0.63 12.89
CA HIS A 104 2.22 1.45 12.28
C HIS A 104 1.92 2.62 13.20
N ARG A 105 1.99 3.85 12.67
CA ARG A 105 1.63 5.05 13.43
C ARG A 105 0.19 5.51 13.17
N ARG A 106 -0.50 4.91 12.19
CA ARG A 106 -1.89 5.20 11.87
C ARG A 106 -2.75 3.94 12.01
N PRO A 107 -3.90 4.02 12.70
CA PRO A 107 -4.83 2.91 12.79
C PRO A 107 -5.46 2.63 11.43
N LEU A 108 -5.73 1.34 11.18
CA LEU A 108 -6.45 0.89 9.99
C LEU A 108 -7.94 1.19 10.19
N GLN A 109 -8.60 1.81 9.21
CA GLN A 109 -10.02 2.17 9.32
C GLN A 109 -10.87 1.30 8.41
N VAL A 110 -11.89 0.67 8.97
CA VAL A 110 -12.86 -0.14 8.22
C VAL A 110 -14.23 0.53 8.36
N ASP A 111 -14.79 0.95 7.24
CA ASP A 111 -16.15 1.47 7.14
C ASP A 111 -17.06 0.35 6.61
N LEU A 112 -17.92 -0.18 7.47
CA LEU A 112 -18.88 -1.24 7.14
C LEU A 112 -20.31 -0.67 7.13
N VAL A 113 -21.05 -0.97 6.06
CA VAL A 113 -22.48 -0.65 5.95
C VAL A 113 -23.29 -1.94 5.85
N LEU A 114 -24.21 -2.15 6.79
CA LEU A 114 -25.11 -3.32 6.86
C LEU A 114 -26.59 -2.90 6.77
N PRO A 115 -27.45 -3.65 6.05
CA PRO A 115 -28.89 -3.42 5.98
C PRO A 115 -29.67 -4.09 7.11
#